data_AF-A0A143YNP4-F1
#
_entry.id   AF-A0A143YNP4-F1
#
_cell.length_a   1.000
_cell.length_b   1.000
_cell.length_c   1.000
_cell.angle_alpha   90.00
_cell.angle_beta   90.00
_cell.angle_gamma   90.00
#
_symmetry.space_group_name_H-M   'P 1'
#
loop_
_entity.id
_entity.type
_entity.pdbx_description
1 polymer ?
#
loop_
_entity_poly.entity_id
_entity_poly.type
_entity_poly.pdbx_seq_one_letter_code
_entity_poly.pdbx_strand_id
1 'polypeptide(L)'
;MKEEVSLRDLMAIIRQRMIIILSFGAMGLILSAVYTFLIVTPMYDSTTQLLVNRTGDGTNSIQLNDINSNVQMINTYKDIIKGPVILDGVKEDLDLDYTVTELADMVVIDVNQDSQVFSLTVLGPNPEEAAEIANGIAATFQSAIFDIMNVENVSIISAAVVNSKPVSPVVVNNLLIGLGIGLLFGFGVALLRYAMAKTIDDYQFITQTIGWPNLGTISELNKEEQLAIVALQKQKLAATKTAKVAESAKEAIPKRILDGEMLSAAKEQPKRPSPRASIESDSDQEVKKESKKRPKQHSSSYSGMSRERLVTVADMSREKIGVILQNNDVIQEEDSGNKRGKR
;
A
#
# COMPACT_ATOMS: atom_id res chain seq x y z
N MET A 1 2.28 28.07 -23.19
CA MET A 1 1.64 26.83 -23.70
C MET A 1 0.86 26.22 -22.54
N LYS A 2 -0.34 25.68 -22.75
CA LYS A 2 -1.05 24.94 -21.70
C LYS A 2 -0.31 23.62 -21.51
N GLU A 3 0.49 23.52 -20.46
CA GLU A 3 1.05 22.22 -20.06
C GLU A 3 -0.12 21.36 -19.60
N GLU A 4 -0.60 20.50 -20.50
CA GLU A 4 -1.51 19.43 -20.13
C GLU A 4 -0.73 18.49 -19.22
N VAL A 5 -1.18 18.36 -17.97
CA VAL A 5 -0.56 17.45 -17.01
C VAL A 5 -0.64 16.03 -17.58
N SER A 6 0.50 15.48 -17.97
CA SER A 6 0.55 14.13 -18.54
C SER A 6 0.27 13.09 -17.46
N LEU A 7 -0.37 11.98 -17.83
CA LEU A 7 -0.56 10.84 -16.94
C LEU A 7 0.77 10.31 -16.37
N ARG A 8 1.86 10.51 -17.11
CA ARG A 8 3.21 10.13 -16.68
C ARG A 8 3.71 11.00 -15.53
N ASP A 9 3.37 12.28 -15.55
CA ASP A 9 3.75 13.25 -14.51
C ASP A 9 2.96 12.97 -13.23
N LEU A 10 1.67 12.63 -13.34
CA LEU A 10 0.86 12.18 -12.20
C LEU A 10 1.49 10.95 -11.52
N MET A 11 1.94 9.97 -12.30
CA MET A 11 2.58 8.76 -11.75
C MET A 11 3.93 9.08 -11.08
N ALA A 12 4.71 10.02 -11.63
CA ALA A 12 5.96 10.47 -11.05
C ALA A 12 5.74 11.21 -9.72
N ILE A 13 4.73 12.08 -9.64
CA ILE A 13 4.36 12.81 -8.42
C ILE A 13 3.95 11.84 -7.31
N ILE A 14 3.12 10.85 -7.63
CA ILE A 14 2.71 9.81 -6.67
C ILE A 14 3.95 9.13 -6.11
N ARG A 15 4.84 8.62 -6.97
CA ARG A 15 6.05 7.89 -6.55
C ARG A 15 6.99 8.75 -5.72
N GLN A 16 7.20 10.00 -6.08
CA GLN A 16 8.11 10.92 -5.40
C GLN A 16 7.57 11.40 -4.04
N ARG A 17 6.24 11.49 -3.90
CA ARG A 17 5.56 12.03 -2.70
C ARG A 17 4.72 11.00 -1.96
N MET A 18 4.98 9.69 -2.15
CA MET A 18 4.26 8.61 -1.46
C MET A 18 4.19 8.78 0.05
N ILE A 19 5.25 9.28 0.68
CA ILE A 19 5.30 9.49 2.13
C ILE A 19 4.26 10.51 2.58
N ILE A 20 4.08 11.61 1.83
CA ILE A 20 3.06 12.63 2.14
C ILE A 20 1.67 12.02 2.00
N ILE A 21 1.40 11.35 0.88
CA ILE A 21 0.10 10.73 0.61
C ILE A 21 -0.23 9.69 1.70
N LEU A 22 0.72 8.81 2.02
CA LEU A 22 0.53 7.78 3.04
C LEU A 22 0.39 8.36 4.45
N SER A 23 1.09 9.46 4.77
CA SER A 23 0.94 10.13 6.07
C SER A 23 -0.46 10.69 6.28
N PHE A 24 -1.06 11.29 5.25
CA PHE A 24 -2.44 11.76 5.31
C PHE A 24 -3.44 10.61 5.31
N GLY A 25 -3.17 9.52 4.58
CA GLY A 25 -3.96 8.28 4.67
C GLY A 25 -3.95 7.69 6.09
N ALA A 26 -2.78 7.62 6.73
CA ALA A 26 -2.64 7.16 8.11
C ALA A 26 -3.35 8.10 9.10
N MET A 27 -3.23 9.42 8.90
CA MET A 27 -3.97 10.41 9.69
C MET A 27 -5.49 10.23 9.57
N GLY A 28 -5.99 10.04 8.35
CA GLY A 28 -7.41 9.79 8.08
C GLY A 28 -7.92 8.50 8.72
N LEU A 29 -7.11 7.43 8.72
CA LEU A 29 -7.40 6.20 9.45
C LEU A 29 -7.50 6.41 10.95
N ILE A 30 -6.53 7.12 11.55
CA ILE A 30 -6.52 7.40 13.00
C ILE A 30 -7.75 8.22 13.38
N LEU A 31 -8.05 9.30 12.64
CA LEU A 31 -9.21 10.14 12.90
C LEU A 31 -10.52 9.38 12.78
N SER A 32 -10.66 8.54 11.75
CA SER A 32 -11.85 7.70 11.57
C SER A 32 -12.01 6.65 12.68
N ALA A 33 -10.91 6.03 13.10
CA ALA A 33 -10.92 5.09 14.22
C ALA A 33 -11.31 5.78 15.53
N VAL A 34 -10.72 6.94 15.84
CA VAL A 34 -11.08 7.74 17.01
C VAL A 34 -12.56 8.11 16.99
N TYR A 35 -13.07 8.61 15.86
CA TYR A 35 -14.48 8.94 15.70
C TYR A 35 -15.38 7.71 15.91
N THR A 36 -15.04 6.59 15.27
CA THR A 36 -15.86 5.36 15.29
C THR A 36 -15.90 4.70 16.67
N PHE A 37 -14.77 4.65 17.39
CA PHE A 37 -14.68 3.94 18.66
C PHE A 37 -14.99 4.80 19.89
N LEU A 38 -14.76 6.12 19.84
CA LEU A 38 -14.92 6.99 21.01
C LEU A 38 -16.16 7.88 20.96
N ILE A 39 -16.69 8.18 19.76
CA ILE A 39 -17.80 9.13 19.61
C ILE A 39 -19.10 8.42 19.26
N VAL A 40 -19.05 7.42 18.37
CA VAL A 40 -20.26 6.70 17.93
C VAL A 40 -20.61 5.61 18.93
N THR A 41 -21.85 5.64 19.44
CA THR A 41 -22.37 4.60 20.33
C THR A 41 -22.66 3.31 19.54
N PRO A 42 -22.28 2.13 20.07
CA PRO A 42 -22.61 0.87 19.44
C PRO A 42 -24.12 0.64 19.48
N MET A 43 -24.72 0.29 18.35
CA MET A 43 -26.12 -0.10 18.26
C MET A 43 -26.23 -1.60 18.05
N TYR A 44 -27.21 -2.20 18.71
CA TYR A 44 -27.55 -3.62 18.66
C TYR A 44 -28.91 -3.78 17.98
N ASP A 45 -29.12 -4.91 17.32
CA ASP A 45 -30.37 -5.24 16.66
C ASP A 45 -31.05 -6.43 17.31
N SER A 46 -32.37 -6.40 17.37
CA SER A 46 -33.18 -7.54 17.81
C SER A 46 -34.33 -7.73 16.85
N THR A 47 -34.43 -8.93 16.26
CA THR A 47 -35.36 -9.22 15.17
C THR A 47 -36.42 -10.25 15.56
N THR A 48 -37.69 -9.90 15.36
CA THR A 48 -38.85 -10.80 15.45
C THR A 48 -39.46 -10.99 14.06
N GLN A 49 -40.09 -12.14 13.83
CA GLN A 49 -40.72 -12.47 12.55
C GLN A 49 -42.21 -12.70 12.74
N LEU A 50 -43.01 -12.01 11.92
CA LEU A 50 -44.46 -12.11 11.93
C LEU A 50 -44.97 -12.63 10.59
N LEU A 51 -45.98 -13.48 10.65
CA LEU A 51 -46.77 -13.92 9.52
C LEU A 51 -48.16 -13.31 9.62
N VAL A 52 -48.62 -12.73 8.52
CA VAL A 52 -49.99 -12.25 8.40
C VAL A 52 -50.71 -13.11 7.38
N ASN A 53 -51.69 -13.86 7.85
CA ASN A 53 -52.62 -14.58 7.00
C ASN A 53 -53.96 -13.85 7.02
N ARG A 54 -54.58 -13.74 5.87
CA ARG A 54 -55.95 -13.23 5.77
C ARG A 54 -56.82 -14.40 5.35
N THR A 55 -57.49 -15.02 6.32
CA THR A 55 -58.57 -15.97 6.01
C THR A 55 -59.72 -15.17 5.43
N GLY A 56 -60.03 -15.39 4.15
CA GLY A 56 -61.21 -14.78 3.54
C GLY A 56 -62.46 -15.23 4.30
N ASP A 57 -63.37 -14.28 4.56
CA ASP A 57 -64.68 -14.57 5.13
C ASP A 57 -65.30 -15.73 4.34
N GLY A 58 -65.66 -16.80 5.04
CA GLY A 58 -65.96 -18.14 4.50
C GLY A 58 -67.20 -18.27 3.59
N THR A 59 -67.50 -17.26 2.76
CA THR A 59 -68.65 -17.21 1.86
C THR A 59 -68.34 -16.76 0.44
N ASN A 60 -67.11 -16.32 0.12
CA ASN A 60 -66.76 -15.92 -1.25
C ASN A 60 -65.53 -16.68 -1.76
N SER A 61 -65.72 -17.31 -2.92
CA SER A 61 -64.66 -17.96 -3.71
C SER A 61 -63.44 -17.03 -3.83
N ILE A 62 -62.30 -17.46 -3.28
CA ILE A 62 -60.99 -16.80 -3.42
C ILE A 62 -60.74 -16.56 -4.91
N GLN A 63 -60.87 -15.31 -5.37
CA GLN A 63 -60.46 -14.94 -6.72
C GLN A 63 -58.94 -14.79 -6.70
N LEU A 64 -58.25 -15.28 -7.74
CA LEU A 64 -56.78 -15.19 -7.84
C LEU A 64 -56.23 -13.75 -7.70
N ASN A 65 -57.08 -12.74 -7.89
CA ASN A 65 -56.77 -11.31 -7.68
C ASN A 65 -56.63 -10.90 -6.19
N ASP A 66 -57.21 -11.67 -5.26
CA ASP A 66 -57.15 -11.38 -3.82
C ASP A 66 -55.78 -11.74 -3.21
N ILE A 67 -55.08 -12.72 -3.79
CA ILE A 67 -53.77 -13.20 -3.29
C ILE A 67 -52.66 -12.17 -3.57
N ASN A 68 -52.67 -11.51 -4.74
CA ASN A 68 -51.71 -10.44 -5.06
C ASN A 68 -51.94 -9.17 -4.22
N SER A 69 -53.18 -8.90 -3.81
CA SER A 69 -53.53 -7.75 -2.97
C SER A 69 -53.03 -7.93 -1.52
N ASN A 70 -52.95 -9.17 -1.03
CA ASN A 70 -52.49 -9.47 0.33
C ASN A 70 -50.99 -9.20 0.54
N VAL A 71 -50.14 -9.46 -0.47
CA VAL A 71 -48.69 -9.20 -0.34
C VAL A 71 -48.38 -7.71 -0.51
N GLN A 72 -49.21 -6.95 -1.25
CA GLN A 72 -49.04 -5.50 -1.41
C GLN A 72 -49.40 -4.70 -0.14
N MET A 73 -50.20 -5.28 0.77
CA MET A 73 -50.63 -4.63 2.01
C MET A 73 -49.55 -4.57 3.09
N ILE A 74 -48.42 -5.24 2.87
CA ILE A 74 -47.31 -5.31 3.83
C ILE A 74 -46.69 -3.94 4.11
N ASN A 75 -46.71 -3.04 3.13
CA ASN A 75 -46.29 -1.65 3.34
C ASN A 75 -47.28 -0.91 4.25
N THR A 76 -48.58 -1.21 4.15
CA THR A 76 -49.58 -0.68 5.09
C THR A 76 -49.37 -1.23 6.49
N TYR A 77 -49.05 -2.51 6.65
CA TYR A 77 -48.68 -3.05 7.97
C TYR A 77 -47.43 -2.37 8.53
N LYS A 78 -46.42 -2.12 7.70
CA LYS A 78 -45.25 -1.35 8.10
C LYS A 78 -45.61 0.04 8.63
N ASP A 79 -46.52 0.76 7.95
CA ASP A 79 -46.97 2.09 8.38
C ASP A 79 -47.78 2.04 9.68
N ILE A 80 -48.62 1.00 9.87
CA ILE A 80 -49.38 0.79 11.12
C ILE A 80 -48.45 0.48 12.28
N ILE A 81 -47.47 -0.41 12.08
CA ILE A 81 -46.50 -0.79 13.12
C ILE A 81 -45.66 0.41 13.57
N LYS A 82 -45.25 1.27 12.63
CA LYS A 82 -44.54 2.52 12.93
C LYS A 82 -45.48 3.66 13.37
N GLY A 83 -46.78 3.41 13.41
CA GLY A 83 -47.80 4.38 13.77
C GLY A 83 -47.92 4.57 15.28
N PRO A 84 -48.49 5.71 15.71
CA PRO A 84 -48.66 6.02 17.13
C PRO A 84 -49.51 4.99 17.86
N VAL A 85 -50.54 4.42 17.22
CA VAL A 85 -51.43 3.42 17.83
C VAL A 85 -50.66 2.22 18.40
N ILE A 86 -49.57 1.80 17.74
CA ILE A 86 -48.74 0.69 18.21
C ILE A 86 -47.62 1.19 19.12
N LEU A 87 -46.91 2.24 18.70
CA LEU A 87 -45.72 2.70 19.40
C LEU A 87 -46.03 3.39 20.74
N ASP A 88 -47.15 4.11 20.85
CA ASP A 88 -47.61 4.67 22.13
C ASP A 88 -47.96 3.54 23.12
N GLY A 89 -48.64 2.49 22.66
CA GLY A 89 -48.97 1.33 23.50
C GLY A 89 -47.72 0.66 24.05
N VAL A 90 -46.72 0.40 23.21
CA VAL A 90 -45.46 -0.21 23.66
C VAL A 90 -44.68 0.70 24.60
N LYS A 91 -44.68 2.01 24.33
CA LYS A 91 -44.04 2.99 25.20
C LYS A 91 -44.65 2.99 26.59
N GLU A 92 -45.97 2.97 26.69
CA GLU A 92 -46.69 2.92 27.97
C GLU A 92 -46.51 1.59 28.69
N ASP A 93 -46.55 0.47 27.97
CA ASP A 93 -46.40 -0.88 28.53
C ASP A 93 -44.99 -1.15 29.10
N LEU A 94 -43.96 -0.59 28.47
CA LEU A 94 -42.55 -0.80 28.84
C LEU A 94 -41.90 0.39 29.58
N ASP A 95 -42.67 1.45 29.87
CA ASP A 95 -42.19 2.69 30.53
C ASP A 95 -40.94 3.30 29.87
N LEU A 96 -40.99 3.45 28.54
CA LEU A 96 -39.84 3.91 27.75
C LEU A 96 -39.73 5.44 27.70
N ASP A 97 -38.52 5.97 27.90
CA ASP A 97 -38.22 7.41 27.80
C ASP A 97 -37.89 7.86 26.36
N TYR A 98 -38.60 7.29 25.39
CA TYR A 98 -38.49 7.65 23.97
C TYR A 98 -39.74 8.37 23.48
N THR A 99 -39.57 9.28 22.53
CA THR A 99 -40.71 9.79 21.75
C THR A 99 -41.17 8.75 20.73
N VAL A 100 -42.43 8.82 20.30
CA VAL A 100 -42.96 7.94 19.23
C VAL A 100 -42.11 8.01 17.97
N THR A 101 -41.64 9.20 17.61
CA THR A 101 -40.78 9.42 16.44
C THR A 101 -39.44 8.70 16.59
N GLU A 102 -38.81 8.79 17.76
CA GLU A 102 -37.55 8.08 18.03
C GLU A 102 -37.73 6.55 17.97
N LEU A 103 -38.81 6.02 18.56
CA LEU A 103 -39.15 4.60 18.44
C LEU A 103 -39.39 4.18 16.98
N ALA A 104 -40.10 5.00 16.21
CA ALA A 104 -40.36 4.73 14.80
C ALA A 104 -39.08 4.67 13.96
N ASP A 105 -38.08 5.50 14.29
CA ASP A 105 -36.77 5.52 13.63
C ASP A 105 -35.88 4.33 14.03
N MET A 106 -36.04 3.81 15.25
CA MET A 106 -35.37 2.59 15.70
C MET A 106 -35.91 1.31 15.03
N VAL A 107 -37.16 1.32 14.59
CA VAL A 107 -37.82 0.16 13.98
C VAL A 107 -37.49 0.07 12.48
N VAL A 108 -36.90 -1.05 12.08
CA VAL A 108 -36.66 -1.41 10.68
C VAL A 108 -37.49 -2.63 10.33
N ILE A 109 -38.35 -2.49 9.32
CA ILE A 109 -39.21 -3.57 8.84
C ILE A 109 -38.71 -3.99 7.46
N ASP A 110 -38.19 -5.22 7.39
CA ASP A 110 -37.74 -5.86 6.16
C ASP A 110 -38.83 -6.78 5.63
N VAL A 111 -39.13 -6.59 4.35
CA VAL A 111 -40.28 -7.16 3.66
C VAL A 111 -39.83 -7.76 2.35
N ASN A 112 -40.17 -9.03 2.16
CA ASN A 112 -40.04 -9.68 0.87
C ASN A 112 -41.39 -9.62 0.12
N GLN A 113 -41.39 -9.08 -1.11
CA GLN A 113 -42.57 -8.89 -1.95
C GLN A 113 -43.24 -10.19 -2.42
N ASP A 114 -42.60 -11.34 -2.18
CA ASP A 114 -43.15 -12.67 -2.47
C ASP A 114 -43.51 -13.44 -1.18
N SER A 115 -43.48 -12.77 -0.02
CA SER A 115 -43.65 -13.38 1.31
C SER A 115 -44.73 -12.67 2.13
N GLN A 116 -45.50 -13.47 2.87
CA GLN A 116 -46.41 -12.97 3.93
C GLN A 116 -45.71 -12.88 5.29
N VAL A 117 -44.45 -13.31 5.36
CA VAL A 117 -43.57 -13.17 6.52
C VAL A 117 -42.72 -11.93 6.34
N PHE A 118 -42.70 -11.08 7.36
CA PHE A 118 -41.81 -9.92 7.44
C PHE A 118 -41.00 -9.97 8.72
N SER A 119 -39.83 -9.33 8.68
CA SER A 119 -38.93 -9.21 9.82
C SER A 119 -39.04 -7.82 10.40
N LEU A 120 -39.33 -7.73 11.70
CA LEU A 120 -39.30 -6.50 12.46
C LEU A 120 -38.04 -6.48 13.30
N THR A 121 -37.17 -5.51 13.04
CA THR A 121 -35.90 -5.33 13.72
C THR A 121 -35.90 -4.02 14.46
N VAL A 122 -35.56 -4.04 15.75
CA VAL A 122 -35.38 -2.81 16.54
C VAL A 122 -33.90 -2.58 16.76
N LEU A 123 -33.45 -1.36 16.51
CA LEU A 123 -32.08 -0.91 16.74
C LEU A 123 -32.02 -0.07 18.02
N GLY A 124 -31.13 -0.44 18.95
CA GLY A 124 -30.99 0.28 20.21
C GLY A 124 -29.59 0.18 20.84
N PRO A 125 -29.25 1.06 21.79
CA PRO A 125 -27.98 1.02 22.53
C PRO A 125 -27.89 -0.14 23.51
N ASN A 126 -29.04 -0.64 23.99
CA ASN A 126 -29.13 -1.77 24.90
C ASN A 126 -29.73 -2.99 24.17
N PRO A 127 -29.01 -4.12 24.09
CA PRO A 127 -29.47 -5.31 23.37
C PRO A 127 -30.68 -5.99 24.04
N GLU A 128 -30.82 -5.88 25.37
CA GLU A 128 -31.96 -6.45 26.10
C GLU A 128 -33.23 -5.64 25.83
N GLU A 129 -33.14 -4.32 26.01
CA GLU A 129 -34.22 -3.38 25.73
C GLU A 129 -34.68 -3.47 24.26
N ALA A 130 -33.75 -3.56 23.30
CA ALA A 130 -34.10 -3.73 21.90
C ALA A 130 -34.93 -5.02 21.65
N ALA A 131 -34.65 -6.11 22.36
CA ALA A 131 -35.43 -7.35 22.25
C ALA A 131 -36.81 -7.22 22.90
N GLU A 132 -36.90 -6.54 24.04
CA GLU A 132 -38.17 -6.27 24.72
C GLU A 132 -39.07 -5.38 23.85
N ILE A 133 -38.54 -4.30 23.29
CA ILE A 133 -39.28 -3.40 22.39
C ILE A 133 -39.74 -4.17 21.15
N ALA A 134 -38.88 -4.96 20.50
CA ALA A 134 -39.26 -5.72 19.31
C ALA A 134 -40.40 -6.70 19.60
N ASN A 135 -40.33 -7.42 20.71
CA ASN A 135 -41.39 -8.35 21.14
C ASN A 135 -42.67 -7.61 21.56
N GLY A 136 -42.55 -6.48 22.27
CA GLY A 136 -43.66 -5.62 22.64
C GLY A 136 -44.42 -5.12 21.43
N ILE A 137 -43.71 -4.55 20.44
CA ILE A 137 -44.32 -4.10 19.18
C ILE A 137 -45.05 -5.25 18.47
N ALA A 138 -44.45 -6.43 18.40
CA ALA A 138 -45.08 -7.59 17.77
C ALA A 138 -46.38 -8.00 18.48
N ALA A 139 -46.40 -8.01 19.81
CA ALA A 139 -47.57 -8.36 20.62
C ALA A 139 -48.68 -7.29 20.54
N THR A 140 -48.32 -6.02 20.66
CA THR A 140 -49.26 -4.89 20.55
C THR A 140 -49.85 -4.83 19.14
N PHE A 141 -49.04 -5.03 18.10
CA PHE A 141 -49.53 -5.12 16.73
C PHE A 141 -50.48 -6.30 16.50
N GLN A 142 -50.12 -7.50 17.00
CA GLN A 142 -50.98 -8.68 16.90
C GLN A 142 -52.36 -8.44 17.53
N SER A 143 -52.42 -7.68 18.63
CA SER A 143 -53.67 -7.37 19.33
C SER A 143 -54.47 -6.25 18.64
N ALA A 144 -53.81 -5.19 18.18
CA ALA A 144 -54.47 -4.02 17.62
C ALA A 144 -54.92 -4.17 16.15
N ILE A 145 -54.24 -5.02 15.37
CA ILE A 145 -54.52 -5.14 13.93
C ILE A 145 -55.93 -5.69 13.62
N PHE A 146 -56.49 -6.47 14.55
CA PHE A 146 -57.87 -6.92 14.46
C PHE A 146 -58.83 -5.73 14.48
N ASP A 147 -58.68 -4.80 15.42
CA ASP A 147 -59.56 -3.64 15.54
C ASP A 147 -59.36 -2.63 14.38
N ILE A 148 -58.14 -2.52 13.85
CA ILE A 148 -57.82 -1.56 12.79
C ILE A 148 -58.29 -2.05 11.42
N MET A 149 -58.10 -3.34 11.10
CA MET A 149 -58.29 -3.88 9.75
C MET A 149 -59.13 -5.17 9.67
N ASN A 150 -59.70 -5.64 10.79
CA ASN A 150 -60.43 -6.90 10.88
C ASN A 150 -59.62 -8.11 10.38
N VAL A 151 -58.34 -8.15 10.74
CA VAL A 151 -57.41 -9.25 10.40
C VAL A 151 -57.19 -10.12 11.63
N GLU A 152 -57.68 -11.36 11.58
CA GLU A 152 -57.65 -12.28 12.74
C GLU A 152 -56.36 -13.10 12.85
N ASN A 153 -55.62 -13.31 11.76
CA ASN A 153 -54.52 -14.30 11.74
C ASN A 153 -53.15 -13.66 11.58
N VAL A 154 -52.71 -12.91 12.60
CA VAL A 154 -51.30 -12.53 12.77
C VAL A 154 -50.65 -13.48 13.77
N SER A 155 -49.50 -14.07 13.39
CA SER A 155 -48.75 -15.00 14.22
C SER A 155 -47.28 -14.59 14.29
N ILE A 156 -46.72 -14.58 15.50
CA ILE A 156 -45.29 -14.40 15.73
C ILE A 156 -44.63 -15.76 15.49
N ILE A 157 -43.88 -15.88 14.39
CA ILE A 157 -43.16 -17.12 14.02
C ILE A 157 -41.91 -17.29 14.89
N SER A 158 -41.21 -16.19 15.15
CA SER A 158 -39.99 -16.18 15.93
C SER A 158 -39.98 -14.93 16.80
N ALA A 159 -39.87 -15.11 18.12
CA ALA A 159 -39.65 -14.02 19.05
C ALA A 159 -38.24 -13.41 18.84
N ALA A 160 -38.10 -12.13 19.18
CA ALA A 160 -36.81 -11.46 19.21
C ALA A 160 -35.96 -11.98 20.38
N VAL A 161 -34.70 -12.28 20.07
CA VAL A 161 -33.68 -12.73 21.03
C VAL A 161 -32.60 -11.66 21.13
N VAL A 162 -32.07 -11.48 22.33
CA VAL A 162 -30.99 -10.54 22.63
C VAL A 162 -29.75 -10.85 21.76
N ASN A 163 -29.37 -9.90 20.90
CA ASN A 163 -28.12 -9.97 20.15
C ASN A 163 -27.04 -9.11 20.83
N SER A 164 -26.04 -9.76 21.44
CA SER A 164 -24.94 -9.06 22.10
C SER A 164 -23.85 -8.54 21.14
N LYS A 165 -24.01 -8.71 19.82
CA LYS A 165 -23.05 -8.22 18.82
C LYS A 165 -23.56 -6.91 18.23
N PRO A 166 -22.78 -5.81 18.31
CA PRO A 166 -23.20 -4.54 17.74
C PRO A 166 -23.20 -4.62 16.21
N VAL A 167 -24.24 -4.07 15.59
CA VAL A 167 -24.40 -3.99 14.13
C VAL A 167 -23.95 -2.65 13.54
N SER A 168 -23.87 -1.62 14.37
CA SER A 168 -23.35 -0.30 14.02
C SER A 168 -22.43 0.21 15.12
N PRO A 169 -21.35 0.94 14.80
CA PRO A 169 -20.89 1.32 13.46
C PRO A 169 -20.21 0.17 12.70
N VAL A 170 -20.32 0.17 11.37
CA VAL A 170 -19.58 -0.76 10.51
C VAL A 170 -18.12 -0.32 10.42
N VAL A 171 -17.32 -0.77 11.39
CA VAL A 171 -15.92 -0.34 11.60
C VAL A 171 -15.10 -0.37 10.31
N VAL A 172 -15.16 -1.45 9.54
CA VAL A 172 -14.38 -1.60 8.31
C VAL A 172 -14.74 -0.53 7.28
N ASN A 173 -16.03 -0.26 7.06
CA ASN A 173 -16.46 0.75 6.09
C ASN A 173 -16.02 2.15 6.53
N ASN A 174 -16.20 2.50 7.81
CA ASN A 174 -15.79 3.81 8.32
C ASN A 174 -14.29 4.02 8.19
N LEU A 175 -13.46 3.01 8.50
CA LEU A 175 -12.02 3.08 8.34
C LEU A 175 -11.62 3.21 6.86
N LEU A 176 -12.27 2.47 5.96
CA LEU A 176 -12.01 2.59 4.51
C LEU A 176 -12.38 3.97 3.98
N ILE A 177 -13.50 4.54 4.41
CA ILE A 177 -13.92 5.91 4.07
C ILE A 177 -12.89 6.92 4.60
N GLY A 178 -12.46 6.78 5.85
CA GLY A 178 -11.43 7.64 6.46
C GLY A 178 -10.09 7.57 5.74
N LEU A 179 -9.65 6.36 5.38
CA LEU A 179 -8.45 6.14 4.58
C LEU A 179 -8.58 6.79 3.19
N GLY A 180 -9.71 6.58 2.52
CA GLY A 180 -9.98 7.13 1.19
C GLY A 180 -9.94 8.66 1.19
N ILE A 181 -10.62 9.30 2.16
CA ILE A 181 -10.60 10.75 2.34
C ILE A 181 -9.17 11.24 2.64
N GLY A 182 -8.45 10.57 3.54
CA GLY A 182 -7.07 10.90 3.88
C GLY A 182 -6.12 10.82 2.68
N LEU A 183 -6.19 9.74 1.89
CA LEU A 183 -5.38 9.57 0.69
C LEU A 183 -5.70 10.60 -0.39
N LEU A 184 -6.99 10.89 -0.61
CA LEU A 184 -7.44 11.90 -1.56
C LEU A 184 -6.92 13.29 -1.17
N PHE A 185 -7.01 13.63 0.11
CA PHE A 185 -6.48 14.88 0.62
C PHE A 185 -4.95 14.95 0.51
N GLY A 186 -4.25 13.88 0.88
CA GLY A 186 -2.80 13.76 0.73
C GLY A 186 -2.33 13.88 -0.71
N PHE A 187 -3.08 13.31 -1.65
CA PHE A 187 -2.84 13.46 -3.09
C PHE A 187 -3.03 14.91 -3.55
N GLY A 188 -4.11 15.57 -3.13
CA GLY A 188 -4.33 17.00 -3.40
C GLY A 188 -3.19 17.88 -2.88
N VAL A 189 -2.70 17.62 -1.66
CA VAL A 189 -1.54 18.31 -1.09
C VAL A 189 -0.26 18.01 -1.88
N ALA A 190 -0.05 16.78 -2.34
CA ALA A 190 1.10 16.41 -3.16
C ALA A 190 1.08 17.13 -4.52
N LEU A 191 -0.09 17.24 -5.17
CA LEU A 191 -0.27 18.00 -6.40
C LEU A 191 -0.03 19.50 -6.19
N LEU A 192 -0.56 20.07 -5.12
CA LEU A 192 -0.34 21.48 -4.82
C LEU A 192 1.15 21.78 -4.57
N ARG A 193 1.84 20.90 -3.82
CA ARG A 193 3.30 20.97 -3.62
C ARG A 193 4.08 20.80 -4.92
N TYR A 194 3.58 20.03 -5.88
CA TYR A 194 4.18 19.90 -7.20
C TYR A 194 3.96 21.15 -8.05
N ALA A 195 2.73 21.67 -8.12
CA ALA A 195 2.41 22.88 -8.88
C ALA A 195 3.14 24.12 -8.34
N MET A 196 3.40 24.19 -7.04
CA MET A 196 4.20 25.25 -6.43
C MET A 196 5.71 25.02 -6.51
N ALA A 197 6.16 23.81 -6.91
CA ALA A 197 7.58 23.55 -7.13
C ALA A 197 8.02 24.27 -8.41
N LYS A 198 8.57 25.47 -8.23
CA LYS A 198 9.09 26.31 -9.30
C LYS A 198 10.51 25.85 -9.68
N THR A 199 10.66 24.62 -10.18
CA THR A 199 11.93 24.15 -10.74
C THR A 199 11.86 24.25 -12.25
N ILE A 200 12.56 25.25 -12.80
CA ILE A 200 12.77 25.39 -14.23
C ILE A 200 14.03 24.58 -14.55
N ASP A 201 13.84 23.31 -14.92
CA ASP A 201 14.94 22.45 -15.40
C ASP A 201 15.01 22.39 -16.93
N ASP A 202 14.19 23.16 -17.63
CA ASP A 202 14.18 23.16 -19.09
C ASP A 202 15.15 24.21 -19.68
N TYR A 203 16.22 23.71 -20.30
CA TYR A 203 17.22 24.49 -21.03
C TYR A 203 16.59 25.38 -22.12
N GLN A 204 15.48 24.92 -22.73
CA GLN A 204 14.77 25.69 -23.75
C GLN A 204 14.04 26.90 -23.13
N PHE A 205 13.51 26.76 -21.91
CA PHE A 205 12.86 27.85 -21.20
C PHE A 205 13.85 28.98 -20.88
N ILE A 206 15.07 28.64 -20.41
CA ILE A 206 16.12 29.63 -20.07
C ILE A 206 16.58 30.40 -21.30
N THR A 207 16.82 29.70 -22.41
CA THR A 207 17.35 30.31 -23.64
C THR A 207 16.30 31.15 -24.37
N GLN A 208 15.06 30.65 -24.48
CA GLN A 208 14.01 31.30 -25.31
C GLN A 208 13.18 32.35 -24.55
N THR A 209 12.99 32.19 -23.23
CA THR A 209 12.14 33.12 -22.45
C THR A 209 12.96 34.19 -21.74
N ILE A 210 14.13 33.81 -21.21
CA ILE A 210 15.01 34.70 -20.42
C ILE A 210 16.09 35.33 -21.31
N GLY A 211 16.30 34.78 -22.52
CA GLY A 211 17.25 35.30 -23.51
C GLY A 211 18.71 35.13 -23.12
N TRP A 212 19.00 34.30 -22.12
CA TRP A 212 20.36 34.09 -21.65
C TRP A 212 21.09 33.06 -22.53
N PRO A 213 22.33 33.35 -22.96
CA PRO A 213 23.11 32.40 -23.73
C PRO A 213 23.45 31.18 -22.88
N ASN A 214 23.20 29.98 -23.40
CA ASN A 214 23.61 28.74 -22.77
C ASN A 214 25.16 28.63 -22.79
N LEU A 215 25.78 28.66 -21.60
CA LEU A 215 27.24 28.62 -21.44
C LEU A 215 27.81 27.19 -21.42
N GLY A 216 26.96 26.17 -21.54
CA GLY A 216 27.35 24.76 -21.54
C GLY A 216 26.68 23.97 -20.40
N THR A 217 26.80 22.64 -20.48
CA THR A 217 26.31 21.74 -19.44
C THR A 217 27.50 21.19 -18.66
N ILE A 218 27.39 21.14 -17.34
CA ILE A 218 28.35 20.43 -16.48
C ILE A 218 27.71 19.10 -16.15
N SER A 219 28.18 18.03 -16.78
CA SER A 219 27.74 16.68 -16.43
C SER A 219 28.32 16.31 -15.08
N GLU A 220 27.46 15.99 -14.12
CA GLU A 220 27.91 15.36 -12.88
C GLU A 220 28.38 13.94 -13.20
N LEU A 221 29.65 13.64 -12.88
CA LEU A 221 30.19 12.30 -13.02
C LEU A 221 29.46 11.34 -12.10
N ASN A 222 29.03 10.20 -12.63
CA ASN A 222 28.39 9.19 -11.79
C ASN A 222 29.43 8.58 -10.82
N LYS A 223 28.97 7.95 -9.72
CA LYS A 223 29.87 7.39 -8.69
C LYS A 223 30.87 6.35 -9.27
N GLU A 224 30.49 5.63 -10.32
CA GLU A 224 31.34 4.60 -10.94
C GLU A 224 32.48 5.21 -11.77
N GLU A 225 32.17 6.28 -12.53
CA GLU A 225 33.13 7.06 -13.31
C GLU A 225 34.12 7.80 -12.40
N GLN A 226 33.65 8.36 -11.28
CA GLN A 226 34.52 8.97 -10.28
C GLN A 226 35.54 7.96 -9.73
N LEU A 227 35.08 6.75 -9.39
CA LEU A 227 35.95 5.68 -8.90
C LEU A 227 36.94 5.21 -9.97
N ALA A 228 36.49 5.10 -11.23
CA ALA A 228 37.34 4.73 -12.37
C ALA A 228 38.45 5.76 -12.61
N ILE A 229 38.14 7.06 -12.54
CA ILE A 229 39.15 8.13 -12.72
C ILE A 229 40.18 8.10 -11.58
N VAL A 230 39.75 7.90 -10.34
CA VAL A 230 40.66 7.77 -9.18
C VAL A 230 41.58 6.55 -9.33
N ALA A 231 41.05 5.43 -9.83
CA ALA A 231 41.85 4.23 -10.10
C ALA A 231 42.90 4.46 -11.19
N LEU A 232 42.52 5.12 -12.29
CA LEU A 232 43.44 5.47 -13.38
C LEU A 232 44.52 6.46 -12.93
N GLN A 233 44.19 7.42 -12.07
CA GLN A 233 45.16 8.35 -11.49
C GLN A 233 46.17 7.63 -10.59
N LYS A 234 45.72 6.70 -9.74
CA LYS A 234 46.60 5.88 -8.90
C LYS A 234 47.55 5.02 -9.73
N GLN A 235 47.07 4.42 -10.82
CA GLN A 235 47.88 3.63 -11.73
C GLN A 235 48.95 4.46 -12.44
N LYS A 236 48.60 5.67 -12.92
CA LYS A 236 49.57 6.60 -13.53
C LYS A 236 50.63 7.06 -12.53
N LEU A 237 50.26 7.36 -11.29
CA LEU A 237 51.20 7.73 -10.22
C LEU A 237 52.16 6.59 -9.85
N ALA A 238 51.68 5.35 -9.84
CA ALA A 238 52.51 4.17 -9.63
C ALA A 238 53.52 3.99 -10.77
N ALA A 239 53.06 4.08 -12.02
CA ALA A 239 53.91 3.96 -13.21
C ALA A 239 55.03 5.02 -13.24
N THR A 240 54.71 6.28 -12.90
CA THR A 240 55.68 7.38 -12.84
C THR A 240 56.70 7.19 -11.72
N LYS A 241 56.30 6.64 -10.56
CA LYS A 241 57.25 6.31 -9.47
C LYS A 241 58.21 5.20 -9.89
N THR A 242 57.74 4.14 -10.53
CA THR A 242 58.62 3.07 -11.07
C THR A 242 59.56 3.58 -12.16
N ALA A 243 59.10 4.48 -13.03
CA ALA A 243 59.95 5.08 -14.06
C ALA A 243 61.07 5.94 -13.45
N LYS A 244 60.74 6.75 -12.44
CA LYS A 244 61.72 7.63 -11.75
C LYS A 244 62.76 6.84 -10.94
N VAL A 245 62.37 5.70 -10.36
CA VAL A 245 63.29 4.78 -9.68
C VAL A 245 64.20 4.05 -10.67
N ALA A 246 63.69 3.65 -11.84
CA ALA A 246 64.48 3.02 -12.89
C ALA A 246 65.50 4.00 -13.54
N GLU A 247 65.17 5.29 -13.57
CA GLU A 247 66.06 6.35 -14.05
C GLU A 247 67.19 6.64 -13.05
N SER A 248 66.88 6.72 -11.74
CA SER A 248 67.88 6.87 -10.68
C SER A 248 68.83 5.66 -10.55
N ALA A 249 68.38 4.46 -10.93
CA ALA A 249 69.20 3.25 -10.92
C ALA A 249 70.22 3.17 -12.08
N LYS A 250 70.03 3.93 -13.17
CA LYS A 250 70.98 3.98 -14.29
C LYS A 250 72.16 4.93 -14.05
N GLU A 251 72.04 5.88 -13.14
CA GLU A 251 73.07 6.89 -12.84
C GLU A 251 74.13 6.40 -11.83
N ALA A 252 73.90 5.25 -11.17
CA ALA A 252 74.71 4.77 -10.03
C ALA A 252 75.62 3.55 -10.32
N ILE A 253 76.01 3.28 -11.58
CA ILE A 253 76.90 2.15 -11.90
C ILE A 253 78.35 2.64 -12.14
N PRO A 254 79.32 2.42 -11.22
CA PRO A 254 80.74 2.51 -11.56
C PRO A 254 81.21 1.17 -12.16
N LYS A 255 81.83 1.22 -13.35
CA LYS A 255 82.53 0.07 -13.96
C LYS A 255 84.00 0.07 -13.53
N ARG A 256 84.45 -1.00 -12.85
CA ARG A 256 85.88 -1.38 -12.82
C ARG A 256 86.07 -2.90 -12.82
N ILE A 257 86.33 -3.39 -14.03
CA ILE A 257 87.25 -4.45 -14.52
C ILE A 257 87.91 -5.40 -13.50
N LEU A 258 87.88 -6.70 -13.80
CA LEU A 258 89.07 -7.57 -13.94
C LEU A 258 88.71 -8.90 -14.64
N ASP A 259 89.19 -9.03 -15.88
CA ASP A 259 90.01 -10.11 -16.47
C ASP A 259 89.89 -11.51 -15.81
N GLY A 260 89.72 -12.63 -16.50
CA GLY A 260 89.81 -12.94 -17.92
C GLY A 260 90.18 -14.41 -18.03
N GLU A 261 89.54 -15.16 -18.92
CA GLU A 261 90.16 -16.35 -19.52
C GLU A 261 89.63 -16.50 -20.95
N MET A 262 90.57 -16.51 -21.88
CA MET A 262 90.43 -16.58 -23.32
C MET A 262 90.70 -18.01 -23.78
N LEU A 263 89.89 -18.52 -24.71
CA LEU A 263 90.26 -19.32 -25.90
C LEU A 263 88.92 -19.68 -26.61
N SER A 264 88.56 -19.03 -27.73
CA SER A 264 88.96 -19.36 -29.12
C SER A 264 88.36 -20.72 -29.56
N ALA A 265 87.63 -20.91 -30.67
CA ALA A 265 87.25 -20.09 -31.81
C ALA A 265 86.19 -20.84 -32.66
N ALA A 266 85.74 -20.18 -33.74
CA ALA A 266 85.03 -20.67 -34.94
C ALA A 266 83.48 -20.68 -34.84
N LYS A 267 82.74 -19.72 -35.41
CA LYS A 267 82.48 -19.31 -36.81
C LYS A 267 81.24 -20.02 -37.39
N GLU A 268 80.41 -19.21 -38.06
CA GLU A 268 79.24 -19.53 -38.92
C GLU A 268 77.85 -19.71 -38.28
N GLN A 269 76.99 -18.71 -38.51
CA GLN A 269 75.60 -18.90 -38.92
C GLN A 269 75.60 -19.07 -40.45
N PRO A 270 74.68 -19.83 -41.11
CA PRO A 270 73.26 -19.47 -41.08
C PRO A 270 72.23 -20.60 -41.39
N LYS A 271 70.95 -20.18 -41.50
CA LYS A 271 69.83 -20.78 -42.27
C LYS A 271 68.91 -21.83 -41.59
N ARG A 272 67.66 -21.40 -41.33
CA ARG A 272 66.42 -22.13 -41.72
C ARG A 272 66.48 -22.42 -43.24
N PRO A 273 65.82 -23.46 -43.82
CA PRO A 273 64.40 -23.78 -43.58
C PRO A 273 63.93 -25.25 -43.79
N SER A 274 62.81 -25.60 -43.13
CA SER A 274 61.72 -26.53 -43.57
C SER A 274 62.14 -27.96 -43.99
N PRO A 275 61.28 -28.86 -44.54
CA PRO A 275 59.82 -28.90 -44.68
C PRO A 275 59.24 -30.33 -44.36
N ARG A 276 58.01 -30.56 -44.83
CA ARG A 276 57.39 -31.85 -45.19
C ARG A 276 56.65 -32.60 -44.08
N ALA A 277 55.53 -33.25 -44.37
CA ALA A 277 54.76 -33.36 -45.60
C ALA A 277 53.43 -34.02 -45.24
N SER A 278 52.41 -33.70 -46.03
CA SER A 278 51.42 -34.61 -46.61
C SER A 278 50.76 -35.63 -45.68
N ILE A 279 49.43 -35.66 -45.68
CA ILE A 279 48.71 -36.52 -46.63
C ILE A 279 47.27 -36.01 -46.77
N GLU A 280 46.85 -36.12 -48.00
CA GLU A 280 45.66 -35.71 -48.70
C GLU A 280 44.78 -36.96 -48.88
N SER A 281 43.45 -36.84 -48.76
CA SER A 281 42.52 -37.61 -49.59
C SER A 281 41.07 -37.21 -49.31
N ASP A 282 40.44 -36.71 -50.38
CA ASP A 282 39.03 -36.78 -50.79
C ASP A 282 38.05 -37.63 -49.97
N SER A 283 36.80 -37.15 -49.83
CA SER A 283 35.71 -37.53 -50.76
C SER A 283 34.32 -37.11 -50.24
N ASP A 284 33.45 -36.87 -51.21
CA ASP A 284 32.04 -36.42 -51.16
C ASP A 284 31.06 -37.23 -50.29
N GLN A 285 29.96 -36.59 -49.84
CA GLN A 285 28.55 -36.88 -50.25
C GLN A 285 27.47 -36.47 -49.21
N GLU A 286 26.46 -35.78 -49.76
CA GLU A 286 25.00 -35.84 -49.59
C GLU A 286 24.27 -36.39 -48.32
N VAL A 287 23.38 -35.52 -47.80
CA VAL A 287 21.90 -35.67 -47.67
C VAL A 287 21.25 -36.68 -46.66
N LYS A 288 20.31 -36.10 -45.89
CA LYS A 288 19.02 -36.61 -45.31
C LYS A 288 18.93 -37.27 -43.91
N LYS A 289 17.98 -36.68 -43.17
CA LYS A 289 16.89 -37.27 -42.34
C LYS A 289 17.18 -37.88 -40.96
N GLU A 290 16.65 -37.15 -39.97
CA GLU A 290 15.49 -37.53 -39.15
C GLU A 290 15.60 -38.67 -38.10
N SER A 291 15.43 -38.25 -36.84
CA SER A 291 14.70 -38.90 -35.73
C SER A 291 15.42 -39.77 -34.68
N LYS A 292 15.15 -39.35 -33.42
CA LYS A 292 14.75 -40.12 -32.21
C LYS A 292 15.81 -40.68 -31.24
N LYS A 293 15.61 -40.21 -29.98
CA LYS A 293 15.69 -40.87 -28.64
C LYS A 293 17.01 -40.75 -27.83
N ARG A 294 16.93 -39.87 -26.79
CA ARG A 294 17.24 -39.96 -25.31
C ARG A 294 18.43 -40.86 -24.83
N PRO A 295 19.05 -40.68 -23.63
CA PRO A 295 18.68 -39.85 -22.46
C PRO A 295 19.85 -39.10 -21.73
N LYS A 296 19.47 -38.27 -20.73
CA LYS A 296 20.16 -37.85 -19.48
C LYS A 296 21.69 -37.70 -19.47
N GLN A 297 22.16 -36.49 -19.15
CA GLN A 297 23.25 -36.28 -18.18
C GLN A 297 23.24 -34.86 -17.60
N HIS A 298 23.61 -34.79 -16.32
CA HIS A 298 23.73 -33.61 -15.46
C HIS A 298 24.63 -32.51 -16.06
N SER A 299 24.25 -31.25 -15.87
CA SER A 299 25.06 -30.28 -15.10
C SER A 299 24.40 -28.90 -15.04
N SER A 300 24.12 -28.47 -13.81
CA SER A 300 24.09 -27.09 -13.33
C SER A 300 24.76 -26.07 -14.27
N SER A 301 24.03 -25.03 -14.68
CA SER A 301 24.66 -23.76 -15.03
C SER A 301 23.78 -22.58 -14.62
N TYR A 302 24.47 -21.56 -14.13
CA TYR A 302 24.03 -20.45 -13.29
C TYR A 302 22.85 -19.64 -13.82
N SER A 303 21.89 -19.44 -12.92
CA SER A 303 20.97 -18.30 -12.87
C SER A 303 21.72 -17.06 -12.38
N GLY A 304 21.53 -15.94 -13.05
CA GLY A 304 22.15 -14.66 -12.70
C GLY A 304 21.34 -13.49 -13.25
N MET A 305 20.06 -13.42 -12.88
CA MET A 305 19.23 -12.22 -13.05
C MET A 305 19.85 -11.02 -12.32
N SER A 306 20.18 -9.98 -13.08
CA SER A 306 20.47 -8.64 -12.58
C SER A 306 19.30 -8.14 -11.72
N ARG A 307 19.50 -8.12 -10.40
CA ARG A 307 18.67 -7.37 -9.46
C ARG A 307 19.31 -6.00 -9.28
N GLU A 308 18.76 -4.99 -9.94
CA GLU A 308 18.98 -3.59 -9.54
C GLU A 308 18.41 -3.42 -8.12
N ARG A 309 19.30 -3.25 -7.13
CA ARG A 309 18.91 -2.73 -5.82
C ARG A 309 19.05 -1.21 -5.86
N LEU A 310 17.94 -0.51 -5.84
CA LEU A 310 17.90 0.90 -5.47
C LEU A 310 18.18 1.01 -3.98
N VAL A 311 19.35 1.52 -3.61
CA VAL A 311 19.68 1.91 -2.24
C VAL A 311 19.09 3.31 -2.02
N THR A 312 18.13 3.40 -1.10
CA THR A 312 17.43 4.63 -0.72
C THR A 312 18.27 5.44 0.27
N VAL A 313 18.14 6.76 0.24
CA VAL A 313 18.91 7.76 1.02
C VAL A 313 18.84 7.60 2.55
N ALA A 314 18.00 6.70 3.07
CA ALA A 314 17.93 6.38 4.50
C ALA A 314 19.12 5.57 5.04
N ASP A 315 19.79 4.76 4.21
CA ASP A 315 20.93 3.93 4.65
C ASP A 315 22.24 4.74 4.81
N MET A 316 22.30 5.97 4.28
CA MET A 316 23.50 6.81 4.39
C MET A 316 23.54 7.70 5.65
N SER A 317 22.44 7.78 6.42
CA SER A 317 22.36 8.70 7.57
C SER A 317 22.88 8.13 8.90
N ARG A 318 23.02 6.80 9.02
CA ARG A 318 23.53 6.18 10.26
C ARG A 318 25.04 5.97 10.32
N GLU A 319 25.76 6.11 9.20
CA GLU A 319 27.21 5.84 9.15
C GLU A 319 28.10 7.08 9.34
N LYS A 320 27.52 8.31 9.32
CA LYS A 320 28.31 9.56 9.36
C LYS A 320 28.08 10.48 10.55
N ILE A 321 27.23 10.12 11.51
CA ILE A 321 27.07 10.92 12.75
C ILE A 321 27.99 10.42 13.88
N GLY A 322 28.60 9.23 13.76
CA GLY A 322 29.49 8.67 14.79
C GLY A 322 30.97 9.08 14.75
N VAL A 323 31.45 9.77 13.71
CA VAL A 323 32.91 9.93 13.47
C VAL A 323 33.43 11.36 13.70
N ILE A 324 32.57 12.33 14.02
CA ILE A 324 33.02 13.73 14.23
C ILE A 324 33.17 14.10 15.72
N LEU A 325 32.75 13.25 16.67
CA LEU A 325 32.88 13.55 18.11
C LEU A 325 34.04 12.85 18.83
N GLN A 326 34.93 12.13 18.13
CA GLN A 326 35.97 11.31 18.79
C GLN A 326 37.40 11.89 18.75
N ASN A 327 37.59 13.11 18.22
CA ASN A 327 38.93 13.71 18.06
C ASN A 327 39.19 14.97 18.91
N ASN A 328 38.37 15.27 19.93
CA ASN A 328 38.57 16.48 20.75
C ASN A 328 38.79 16.27 22.25
N ASP A 329 38.85 15.04 22.76
CA ASP A 329 39.09 14.76 24.19
C ASP A 329 40.43 14.05 24.41
N VAL A 330 41.54 14.70 24.08
CA VAL A 330 42.86 14.34 24.63
C VAL A 330 43.69 15.60 24.84
N ILE A 331 43.21 16.57 25.62
CA ILE A 331 44.07 17.42 26.46
C ILE A 331 43.23 17.82 27.68
N GLN A 332 43.41 17.10 28.79
CA GLN A 332 43.49 17.62 30.17
C GLN A 332 43.15 16.51 31.16
N GLU A 333 44.18 15.90 31.75
CA GLU A 333 44.16 15.47 33.15
C GLU A 333 45.59 15.21 33.62
N GLU A 334 46.25 16.26 34.11
CA GLU A 334 47.24 16.21 35.19
C GLU A 334 47.52 17.67 35.60
N ASP A 335 46.81 18.17 36.59
CA ASP A 335 47.44 18.49 37.88
C ASP A 335 46.38 18.98 38.87
N SER A 336 46.17 18.16 39.88
CA SER A 336 45.26 18.38 40.98
C SER A 336 45.87 19.35 41.99
N GLY A 337 45.26 20.52 42.10
CA GLY A 337 44.94 21.12 43.39
C GLY A 337 45.97 22.05 44.03
N ASN A 338 45.58 23.31 44.21
CA ASN A 338 45.60 23.89 45.55
C ASN A 338 44.66 25.11 45.67
N LYS A 339 44.20 25.27 46.90
CA LYS A 339 43.18 26.16 47.48
C LYS A 339 43.48 27.65 47.38
N ARG A 340 42.41 28.39 47.73
CA ARG A 340 42.30 29.81 48.19
C ARG A 340 42.03 30.76 47.03
N GLY A 341 40.96 31.55 47.01
CA GLY A 341 40.14 32.07 48.08
C GLY A 341 40.10 33.59 47.97
N LYS A 342 38.92 34.15 48.27
CA LYS A 342 38.61 35.57 48.56
C LYS A 342 38.28 36.51 47.40
N ARG A 343 37.05 37.01 47.58
CA ARG A 343 36.54 38.39 47.43
C ARG A 343 36.06 38.82 46.06
#